data_AF-A0A661X387-F1
#
_entry.id   AF-A0A661X387-F1
#
_cell.length_a   1.000
_cell.length_b   1.000
_cell.length_c   1.000
_cell.angle_alpha   90.00
_cell.angle_beta   90.00
_cell.angle_gamma   90.00
#
_symmetry.space_group_name_H-M   'P 1'
#
loop_
_entity.id
_entity.type
_entity.pdbx_description
1 polymer ?
#
loop_
_entity_poly.entity_id
_entity_poly.type
_entity_poly.pdbx_seq_one_letter_code
_entity_poly.pdbx_strand_id
1 'polypeptide(L)'
;MDHVLLLRGRTSIGSKLLQCLIEHFSNKNDLIFDPLCGSGMVGVVSYILERDFIMGDLNKNGKIVFKHLLDYYLNKKGLIQDKKLGSFVFSGE
;
A
#
# COMPACT_ATOMS: atom_id res chain seq x y z
N MET A 1 3.31 17.01 16.12
CA MET A 1 2.40 16.84 14.97
C MET A 1 2.89 15.62 14.22
N ASP A 2 2.25 14.49 14.45
CA ASP A 2 2.83 13.17 14.15
C ASP A 2 3.01 12.97 12.65
N HIS A 3 4.25 12.66 12.24
CA HIS A 3 4.64 12.41 10.84
C HIS A 3 3.82 11.30 10.16
N VAL A 4 3.06 10.52 10.92
CA VAL A 4 2.14 9.48 10.43
C VAL A 4 0.87 10.06 9.81
N LEU A 5 0.39 11.23 10.25
CA LEU A 5 -0.85 11.80 9.74
C LEU A 5 -0.72 12.33 8.30
N LEU A 6 0.50 12.61 7.85
CA LEU A 6 0.76 13.09 6.48
C LEU A 6 0.69 11.97 5.42
N LEU A 7 0.74 10.71 5.83
CA LEU A 7 0.83 9.55 4.92
C LEU A 7 -0.53 8.99 4.50
N ARG A 8 -1.59 9.25 5.27
CA ARG A 8 -2.97 8.90 4.91
C ARG A 8 -3.70 10.15 4.42
N GLY A 9 -3.73 10.33 3.11
CA GLY A 9 -4.59 11.34 2.48
C GLY A 9 -6.06 11.09 2.83
N ARG A 10 -6.90 12.14 2.77
CA ARG A 10 -8.34 12.06 3.10
C ARG A 10 -9.10 10.97 2.34
N THR A 11 -8.64 10.60 1.16
CA THR A 11 -9.25 9.61 0.27
C THR A 11 -8.38 8.34 0.09
N SER A 12 -7.41 8.11 0.98
CA SER A 12 -6.48 6.99 0.86
C SER A 12 -7.21 5.65 1.02
N ILE A 13 -7.10 4.79 0.00
CA ILE A 13 -7.58 3.41 0.07
C ILE A 13 -6.68 2.61 1.03
N GLY A 14 -7.29 1.74 1.85
CA GLY A 14 -6.59 0.91 2.81
C GLY A 14 -5.72 -0.17 2.15
N SER A 15 -4.52 -0.40 2.68
CA SER A 15 -3.54 -1.34 2.11
C SER A 15 -4.03 -2.78 2.01
N LYS A 16 -4.87 -3.26 2.95
CA LYS A 16 -5.43 -4.63 2.90
C LYS A 16 -6.38 -4.84 1.73
N LEU A 17 -7.21 -3.84 1.41
CA LEU A 17 -8.10 -3.91 0.27
C LEU A 17 -7.30 -3.91 -1.04
N LEU A 18 -6.31 -3.02 -1.14
CA LEU A 18 -5.41 -2.97 -2.30
C LEU A 18 -4.64 -4.28 -2.45
N GLN A 19 -4.15 -4.87 -1.36
CA GLN A 19 -3.49 -6.17 -1.38
C GLN A 19 -4.43 -7.24 -1.93
N CYS A 20 -5.66 -7.34 -1.41
CA CYS A 20 -6.67 -8.27 -1.92
C CYS A 20 -6.91 -8.07 -3.43
N LEU A 21 -7.16 -6.85 -3.87
CA LEU A 21 -7.42 -6.56 -5.28
C LEU A 21 -6.22 -6.90 -6.17
N ILE A 22 -5.02 -6.47 -5.82
CA ILE A 22 -3.82 -6.71 -6.65
C ILE A 22 -3.47 -8.20 -6.65
N GLU A 23 -3.60 -8.92 -5.52
CA GLU A 23 -3.37 -10.36 -5.47
C GLU A 23 -4.37 -11.14 -6.33
N HIS A 24 -5.65 -10.73 -6.38
CA HIS A 24 -6.69 -11.45 -7.14
C HIS A 24 -6.67 -11.13 -8.63
N PHE A 25 -6.27 -9.93 -9.03
CA PHE A 25 -6.36 -9.45 -10.42
C PHE A 25 -5.02 -9.29 -11.14
N SER A 26 -3.90 -9.69 -10.53
CA SER A 26 -2.58 -9.63 -11.16
C SER A 26 -1.68 -10.76 -10.67
N ASN A 27 -0.66 -11.08 -11.45
CA ASN A 27 0.41 -12.02 -11.10
C ASN A 27 1.72 -11.28 -10.79
N LYS A 28 2.66 -12.01 -10.21
CA LYS A 28 4.03 -11.52 -10.04
C LYS A 28 4.59 -11.06 -11.39
N ASN A 29 5.31 -9.94 -11.38
CA ASN A 29 5.87 -9.22 -12.54
C ASN A 29 4.83 -8.61 -13.50
N ASP A 30 3.52 -8.65 -13.22
CA ASP A 30 2.56 -7.87 -14.00
C ASP A 30 2.77 -6.36 -13.73
N LEU A 31 2.47 -5.54 -14.74
CA LEU A 31 2.55 -4.09 -14.64
C LEU A 31 1.21 -3.51 -14.13
N ILE A 32 1.27 -2.82 -13.00
CA ILE A 32 0.15 -2.05 -12.45
C ILE A 32 0.27 -0.58 -12.87
N PHE A 33 -0.82 0.00 -13.38
CA PHE A 33 -0.88 1.40 -13.78
C PHE A 33 -1.90 2.18 -12.94
N ASP A 34 -1.45 3.26 -12.30
CA ASP A 34 -2.30 4.16 -11.53
C ASP A 34 -1.94 5.64 -11.81
N PRO A 35 -2.66 6.33 -12.70
CA PRO A 35 -2.37 7.71 -13.08
C PRO A 35 -2.85 8.76 -12.07
N LEU A 36 -3.53 8.36 -10.99
CA LEU A 36 -4.08 9.25 -9.95
C LEU A 36 -3.72 8.71 -8.56
N CYS A 37 -2.43 8.44 -8.36
CA CYS A 37 -1.96 7.57 -7.29
C CYS A 37 -2.03 8.19 -5.87
N GLY A 38 -2.25 9.50 -5.77
CA GLY A 38 -2.33 10.20 -4.49
C GLY A 38 -1.07 10.03 -3.66
N SER A 39 -1.17 9.30 -2.54
CA SER A 39 -0.01 8.99 -1.69
C SER A 39 0.88 7.88 -2.24
N GLY A 40 0.44 7.15 -3.26
CA GLY A 40 1.17 6.05 -3.89
C GLY A 40 1.03 4.70 -3.18
N MET A 41 -0.02 4.49 -2.39
CA MET A 41 -0.26 3.21 -1.68
C MET A 41 -0.37 2.02 -2.63
N VAL A 42 -0.94 2.21 -3.83
CA VAL A 42 -0.98 1.18 -4.89
C VAL A 42 0.43 0.71 -5.26
N GLY A 43 1.37 1.64 -5.43
CA GLY A 43 2.77 1.30 -5.71
C GLY A 43 3.47 0.60 -4.55
N VAL A 44 3.17 0.98 -3.31
CA VAL A 44 3.72 0.29 -2.12
C VAL A 44 3.25 -1.16 -2.06
N VAL A 45 1.96 -1.41 -2.25
CA VAL A 45 1.41 -2.77 -2.26
C VAL A 45 1.93 -3.55 -3.47
N SER A 46 1.98 -2.94 -4.66
CA SER A 46 2.53 -3.57 -5.87
C SER A 46 3.98 -4.00 -5.67
N TYR A 47 4.82 -3.13 -5.10
CA TYR A 47 6.22 -3.44 -4.78
C TYR A 47 6.34 -4.65 -3.85
N ILE A 48 5.56 -4.68 -2.78
CA ILE A 48 5.61 -5.76 -1.78
C ILE A 48 5.13 -7.09 -2.37
N LEU A 49 4.16 -7.03 -3.27
CA LEU A 49 3.66 -8.19 -4.00
C LEU A 49 4.53 -8.56 -5.21
N GLU A 50 5.67 -7.92 -5.43
CA GLU A 50 6.56 -8.22 -6.56
C GLU A 50 5.86 -7.99 -7.92
N ARG A 51 5.11 -6.90 -8.04
CA ARG A 51 4.56 -6.37 -9.30
C ARG A 51 5.35 -5.14 -9.73
N ASP A 52 5.48 -4.97 -11.05
CA ASP A 52 5.97 -3.71 -11.60
C ASP A 52 4.86 -2.65 -11.50
N PHE A 53 5.23 -1.37 -11.44
CA PHE A 53 4.24 -0.31 -11.40
C PHE A 53 4.69 0.98 -12.10
N ILE A 54 3.73 1.64 -12.74
CA ILE A 54 3.84 3.02 -13.22
C ILE A 54 2.75 3.83 -12.53
N MET A 55 3.15 4.94 -11.90
CA MET A 55 2.23 5.82 -11.19
C MET A 55 2.39 7.27 -11.61
N GLY A 56 1.28 8.00 -11.62
CA GLY A 56 1.22 9.42 -11.87
C GLY A 56 0.38 10.14 -10.83
N ASP A 57 0.69 11.42 -10.58
CA ASP A 57 -0.16 12.34 -9.84
C ASP A 57 0.18 13.78 -10.30
N LEU A 58 -0.81 14.68 -10.28
CA LEU A 58 -0.61 16.09 -10.60
C LEU A 58 0.18 16.83 -9.51
N ASN A 59 0.17 16.31 -8.28
CA ASN A 59 0.89 16.88 -7.17
C ASN A 59 2.40 16.68 -7.35
N LYS A 60 3.12 17.79 -7.50
CA LYS A 60 4.58 17.83 -7.63
C LYS A 60 5.31 17.17 -6.45
N ASN A 61 4.68 17.09 -5.27
CA ASN A 61 5.23 16.45 -4.08
C ASN A 61 4.96 14.95 -4.00
N GLY A 62 4.15 14.38 -4.90
CA GLY A 62 3.72 12.98 -4.85
C GLY A 62 4.89 11.99 -4.78
N LYS A 63 5.96 12.25 -5.54
CA LYS A 63 7.18 11.43 -5.54
C LYS A 63 7.87 11.40 -4.17
N ILE A 64 7.89 12.52 -3.44
CA ILE A 64 8.52 12.60 -2.11
C ILE A 64 7.66 11.85 -1.08
N VAL A 65 6.34 12.06 -1.12
CA VAL A 65 5.38 11.37 -0.24
C VAL A 65 5.47 9.86 -0.44
N PHE A 66 5.47 9.40 -1.69
CA PHE A 66 5.60 7.98 -2.03
C PHE A 66 6.89 7.36 -1.47
N LYS A 67 8.04 8.04 -1.61
CA LYS A 67 9.31 7.54 -1.08
C LYS A 67 9.26 7.34 0.44
N HIS A 68 8.80 8.34 1.18
CA HIS A 68 8.67 8.23 2.64
C HIS A 68 7.67 7.14 3.04
N LEU A 69 6.58 6.98 2.28
CA LEU A 69 5.61 5.91 2.51
C LEU A 69 6.24 4.54 2.28
N LEU A 70 6.94 4.34 1.16
CA LEU A 70 7.61 3.09 0.84
C LEU A 70 8.65 2.75 1.91
N ASP A 71 9.52 3.69 2.27
CA ASP A 71 10.53 3.51 3.31
C ASP A 71 9.90 3.13 4.65
N TYR A 72 8.77 3.74 5.01
CA TYR A 72 8.03 3.38 6.22
C TYR A 72 7.59 1.91 6.20
N TYR A 73 7.04 1.42 5.08
CA TYR A 73 6.57 0.04 4.96
C TYR A 73 7.72 -0.98 4.91
N LEU A 74 8.83 -0.65 4.27
CA LEU A 74 10.03 -1.49 4.20
C LEU A 74 10.72 -1.62 5.57
N ASN A 75 10.85 -0.52 6.31
CA ASN A 75 11.57 -0.51 7.59
C ASN A 75 10.78 -1.14 8.75
N LYS A 76 9.44 -1.16 8.70
CA LYS A 76 8.61 -1.62 9.83
C LYS A 76 8.11 -3.07 9.79
N LYS A 77 8.46 -3.90 8.80
CA LYS A 77 7.70 -5.16 8.53
C LYS A 77 6.18 -4.89 8.55
N GLY A 78 5.75 -3.70 8.09
CA GLY A 78 4.49 -3.07 8.51
C GLY A 78 3.23 -3.85 8.16
N LEU A 79 3.28 -4.71 7.14
CA LEU A 79 2.16 -5.57 6.76
C LEU A 79 2.11 -6.90 7.55
N ILE A 80 3.22 -7.32 8.16
CA ILE A 80 3.29 -8.59 8.90
C ILE A 80 2.59 -8.48 10.26
N GLN A 81 2.51 -7.29 10.86
CA GLN A 81 1.82 -7.10 12.15
C GLN A 81 0.29 -7.28 12.04
N ASP A 82 -0.29 -7.02 10.88
CA ASP A 82 -1.73 -7.20 10.65
C ASP A 82 -2.15 -8.68 10.49
N LYS A 83 -1.21 -9.56 10.12
CA LYS A 83 -1.45 -11.01 10.02
C LYS A 83 -1.76 -11.63 11.39
N LYS A 84 -1.27 -11.02 12.48
CA LYS A 84 -1.46 -11.50 13.85
C LYS A 84 -2.86 -11.21 14.42
N LEU A 85 -3.66 -10.35 13.78
CA LEU A 85 -5.04 -10.07 14.21
C LEU A 85 -6.05 -11.04 13.57
N GLY A 86 -5.72 -11.61 12.39
CA GLY A 86 -6.57 -12.58 11.68
C GLY A 86 -6.52 -14.01 12.24
N SER A 87 -5.62 -14.31 13.19
CA SER A 87 -5.56 -15.62 13.85
C SER A 87 -6.54 -15.76 15.02
N PHE A 88 -7.33 -14.73 15.34
CA PHE A 88 -8.54 -14.91 16.14
C PHE A 88 -9.64 -15.48 15.22
N VAL A 89 -9.53 -16.78 14.96
CA VAL A 89 -10.68 -17.58 14.55
C VAL A 89 -11.61 -17.61 15.76
N PHE A 90 -12.83 -17.08 15.61
CA PHE A 90 -13.90 -17.39 16.55
C PHE A 90 -14.09 -18.91 16.52
N SER A 91 -13.60 -19.61 17.53
CA SER A 91 -14.13 -20.92 17.89
C SER A 91 -15.53 -20.68 18.43
N GLY A 92 -16.51 -20.67 17.53
CA GLY A 92 -17.91 -20.82 17.92
C GLY A 92 -18.12 -22.24 18.43
N GLU A 93 -18.68 -22.35 19.63
CA GLU A 93 -19.55 -23.48 19.98
C GLU A 93 -20.88 -23.37 19.22
#